data_AF-A0A8S2G4F4-F1
#
_entry.id   AF-A0A8S2G4F4-F1
#
_cell.length_a   1.000
_cell.length_b   1.000
_cell.length_c   1.000
_cell.angle_alpha   90.00
_cell.angle_beta   90.00
_cell.angle_gamma   90.00
#
_symmetry.space_group_name_H-M   'P 1'
#
loop_
_entity.id
_entity.type
_entity.pdbx_description
1 polymer ?
#
loop_
_entity_poly.entity_id
_entity_poly.type
_entity_poly.pdbx_seq_one_letter_code
_entity_poly.pdbx_strand_id
1 'polypeptide(L)'
;LINSSNMSSDEEDRRRSKVILKTATEIQRARLDRLMDNVAKPVFIPEKKDLRQPRAFQPHEFVRNVMGASAGAGSGEFDIYRGCRRRQLIREAFKTREAKEVLIILMY
;
A
#
# COMPACT_ATOMS: atom_id res chain seq x y z
N LEU A 1 33.26 26.51 5.21
CA LEU A 1 34.22 25.44 4.88
C LEU A 1 33.85 24.22 5.71
N ILE A 2 33.03 23.31 5.18
CA ILE A 2 32.66 22.04 5.84
C ILE A 2 33.00 20.94 4.85
N ASN A 3 33.83 20.00 5.30
CA ASN A 3 34.57 19.01 4.54
C ASN A 3 33.66 18.14 3.65
N SER A 4 33.88 18.20 2.33
CA SER A 4 33.21 17.37 1.32
C SER A 4 34.01 16.12 0.93
N SER A 5 34.92 15.63 1.79
CA SER A 5 35.87 14.60 1.38
C SER A 5 36.12 13.60 2.49
N ASN A 6 35.28 12.57 2.53
CA ASN A 6 35.77 11.20 2.60
C ASN A 6 34.61 10.27 2.30
N MET A 7 34.42 9.98 1.01
CA MET A 7 33.66 8.81 0.59
C MET A 7 34.68 7.79 0.11
N SER A 8 34.78 6.66 0.81
CA SER A 8 35.83 5.66 0.59
C SER A 8 35.69 5.03 -0.78
N SER A 9 36.82 4.81 -1.46
CA SER A 9 36.93 4.15 -2.77
C SER A 9 36.09 2.85 -2.87
N ASP A 10 35.99 2.12 -1.76
CA ASP A 10 35.26 0.86 -1.64
C ASP A 10 33.74 1.00 -1.88
N GLU A 11 33.15 2.18 -1.61
CA GLU A 11 31.74 2.43 -1.86
C GLU A 11 31.42 2.62 -3.35
N GLU A 12 32.34 3.23 -4.11
CA GLU A 12 32.12 3.44 -5.55
C GLU A 12 32.22 2.13 -6.34
N ASP A 13 33.10 1.22 -5.93
CA ASP A 13 33.31 -0.05 -6.63
C ASP A 13 32.21 -1.08 -6.34
N ARG A 14 31.59 -1.02 -5.15
CA ARG A 14 30.35 -1.75 -4.86
C ARG A 14 29.15 -1.25 -5.69
N ARG A 15 29.11 0.03 -6.05
CA ARG A 15 28.06 0.59 -6.93
C ARG A 15 28.25 0.19 -8.40
N ARG A 16 29.48 0.01 -8.85
CA ARG A 16 29.82 -0.33 -10.24
C ARG A 16 29.64 -1.82 -10.59
N SER A 17 29.77 -2.75 -9.63
CA SER A 17 29.63 -4.19 -9.90
C SER A 17 28.23 -4.71 -9.56
N LYS A 18 27.28 -4.54 -10.47
CA LYS A 18 25.98 -5.20 -10.34
C LYS A 18 26.10 -6.66 -10.76
N VAL A 19 26.59 -7.50 -9.85
CA VAL A 19 26.65 -8.95 -10.03
C VAL A 19 25.22 -9.46 -10.24
N ILE A 20 24.95 -10.03 -11.40
CA ILE A 20 23.66 -10.64 -11.73
C ILE A 20 23.63 -12.00 -11.03
N LEU A 21 22.99 -12.05 -9.87
CA LEU A 21 22.77 -13.27 -9.10
C LEU A 21 21.70 -14.12 -9.81
N LYS A 22 22.02 -15.36 -10.14
CA LYS A 22 21.17 -16.24 -10.98
C LYS A 22 20.32 -17.18 -10.13
N THR A 23 20.78 -17.53 -8.93
CA THR A 23 20.13 -18.52 -8.06
C THR A 23 19.50 -17.88 -6.82
N ALA A 24 18.40 -18.44 -6.31
CA ALA A 24 17.72 -17.94 -5.12
C ALA A 24 18.63 -17.86 -3.87
N THR A 25 19.56 -18.81 -3.73
CA THR A 25 20.56 -18.86 -2.65
C THR A 25 21.56 -17.70 -2.74
N GLU A 26 22.00 -17.36 -3.95
CA GLU A 26 22.93 -16.24 -4.19
C GLU A 26 22.27 -14.91 -3.83
N ILE A 27 20.97 -14.73 -4.14
CA ILE A 27 20.19 -13.54 -3.76
C ILE A 27 20.08 -13.41 -2.23
N GLN A 28 19.85 -14.52 -1.53
CA GLN A 28 19.79 -14.52 -0.06
C GLN A 28 21.16 -14.19 0.55
N ARG A 29 22.24 -14.78 0.03
CA ARG A 29 23.62 -14.50 0.48
C ARG A 29 23.98 -13.03 0.33
N ALA A 30 23.72 -12.43 -0.82
CA ALA A 30 23.99 -11.01 -1.05
C ALA A 30 23.15 -10.07 -0.16
N ARG A 31 21.93 -10.47 0.21
CA ARG A 31 21.11 -9.73 1.20
C ARG A 31 21.68 -9.85 2.62
N LEU A 32 22.20 -11.02 2.97
CA LEU A 32 22.83 -11.29 4.26
C LEU A 32 24.13 -10.49 4.42
N ASP A 33 25.00 -10.51 3.40
CA ASP A 33 26.27 -9.78 3.40
C ASP A 33 26.04 -8.28 3.64
N ARG A 34 25.04 -7.69 2.96
CA ARG A 34 24.62 -6.29 3.16
C ARG A 34 24.09 -5.99 4.57
N LEU A 35 23.50 -6.97 5.23
CA LEU A 35 22.96 -6.82 6.58
C LEU A 35 24.09 -6.86 7.62
N MET A 36 25.09 -7.71 7.38
CA MET A 36 26.24 -7.90 8.27
C MET A 36 27.29 -6.78 8.15
N ASP A 37 27.33 -6.05 7.04
CA ASP A 37 28.20 -4.87 6.88
C ASP A 37 27.94 -3.79 7.96
N ASN A 38 26.72 -3.67 8.50
CA ASN A 38 26.36 -2.63 9.49
C ASN A 38 25.39 -3.15 10.57
N VAL A 39 25.91 -3.96 11.49
CA VAL A 39 25.12 -4.60 12.56
C VAL A 39 24.49 -3.60 13.56
N ALA A 40 25.10 -2.42 13.75
CA ALA A 40 24.59 -1.41 14.68
C ALA A 40 23.31 -0.70 14.20
N LYS A 41 22.96 -0.82 12.91
CA LYS A 41 21.79 -0.13 12.36
C LYS A 41 20.54 -0.99 12.55
N PRO A 42 19.45 -0.47 13.17
CA PRO A 42 18.20 -1.21 13.27
C PRO A 42 17.62 -1.45 11.88
N VAL A 43 17.19 -2.69 11.64
CA VAL A 43 16.60 -3.13 10.37
C VAL A 43 15.11 -2.80 10.38
N PHE A 44 14.63 -2.13 9.34
CA PHE A 44 13.20 -1.90 9.16
C PHE A 44 12.51 -3.19 8.70
N ILE A 45 11.75 -3.81 9.60
CA ILE A 45 10.85 -4.91 9.27
C ILE A 45 9.52 -4.29 8.85
N PRO A 46 9.04 -4.51 7.61
CA PRO A 46 7.74 -3.98 7.21
C PRO A 46 6.66 -4.63 8.07
N GLU A 47 5.83 -3.79 8.69
CA GLU A 47 4.64 -4.26 9.38
C GLU A 47 3.70 -4.95 8.39
N LYS A 48 2.87 -5.87 8.90
CA LYS A 48 1.83 -6.50 8.09
C LYS A 48 1.00 -5.38 7.49
N LYS A 49 0.75 -5.46 6.17
CA LYS A 49 -0.15 -4.50 5.51
C LYS A 49 -1.47 -4.57 6.26
N ASP A 50 -1.85 -3.46 6.90
CA ASP A 50 -3.19 -3.32 7.46
C ASP A 50 -4.19 -3.74 6.38
N LEU A 51 -5.17 -4.58 6.76
CA LEU A 51 -6.38 -4.75 5.96
C LEU A 51 -7.17 -3.44 6.04
N ARG A 52 -6.61 -2.38 5.44
CA ARG A 52 -7.25 -1.08 5.35
C ARG A 52 -8.48 -1.27 4.51
N GLN A 53 -9.63 -1.20 5.18
CA GLN A 53 -10.90 -1.10 4.52
C GLN A 53 -10.81 0.02 3.48
N PRO A 54 -11.33 -0.19 2.26
CA PRO A 54 -11.35 0.85 1.25
C PRO A 54 -11.94 2.14 1.82
N ARG A 55 -11.45 3.32 1.42
CA ARG A 55 -12.02 4.61 1.84
C ARG A 55 -13.55 4.71 1.63
N ALA A 56 -14.10 3.90 0.72
CA ALA A 56 -15.53 3.73 0.55
C ALA A 56 -16.30 3.33 1.83
N PHE A 57 -15.65 2.64 2.78
CA PHE A 57 -16.22 2.20 4.06
C PHE A 57 -16.31 3.29 5.13
N GLN A 58 -15.72 4.46 4.89
CA GLN A 58 -15.79 5.62 5.78
C GLN A 58 -16.76 6.67 5.18
N PRO A 59 -18.09 6.50 5.31
CA PRO A 59 -19.03 7.55 4.98
C PRO A 59 -18.90 8.70 5.97
N HIS A 60 -19.26 9.92 5.55
CA HIS A 60 -19.36 11.04 6.50
C HIS A 60 -20.55 10.79 7.42
N GLU A 61 -20.38 11.09 8.72
CA GLU A 61 -21.44 10.97 9.72
C GLU A 61 -22.61 11.91 9.42
N PHE A 62 -22.30 13.12 8.96
CA PHE A 62 -23.31 14.13 8.63
C PHE A 62 -23.06 14.72 7.24
N VAL A 63 -24.11 14.72 6.42
CA VAL A 63 -24.17 15.48 5.17
C VAL A 63 -24.87 16.78 5.47
N ARG A 64 -24.15 17.90 5.36
CA ARG A 64 -24.69 19.23 5.69
C ARG A 64 -25.60 19.81 4.60
N ASN A 65 -25.45 19.34 3.37
CA ASN A 65 -26.06 19.95 2.18
C ASN A 65 -27.16 19.04 1.61
N VAL A 66 -28.13 18.65 2.43
CA VAL A 66 -29.25 17.81 2.00
C VAL A 66 -30.37 18.70 1.47
N MET A 67 -30.68 18.57 0.18
CA MET A 67 -31.84 19.21 -0.43
C MET A 67 -33.12 18.51 0.08
N GLY A 68 -34.22 19.27 0.25
CA GLY A 68 -35.49 18.73 0.75
C GLY A 68 -36.03 17.55 -0.09
N ALA A 69 -36.75 16.63 0.55
CA ALA A 69 -37.18 15.36 -0.09
C ALA A 69 -38.08 15.53 -1.34
N SER A 70 -38.77 16.66 -1.46
CA SER A 70 -39.62 16.98 -2.62
C SER A 70 -38.96 17.95 -3.62
N ALA A 71 -37.68 18.29 -3.42
CA ALA A 71 -36.96 19.15 -4.33
C ALA A 71 -36.68 18.42 -5.64
N GLY A 72 -36.73 19.15 -6.77
CA GLY A 72 -36.44 18.59 -8.09
C GLY A 72 -34.97 18.19 -8.25
N ALA A 73 -34.68 17.41 -9.29
CA ALA A 73 -33.31 17.04 -9.63
C ALA A 73 -32.51 18.26 -10.10
N GLY A 74 -31.46 18.60 -9.33
CA GLY A 74 -30.50 19.64 -9.71
C GLY A 74 -29.42 19.12 -10.67
N SER A 75 -28.65 20.04 -11.24
CA SER A 75 -27.55 19.70 -12.18
C SER A 75 -26.42 18.87 -11.54
N GLY A 76 -26.22 18.98 -10.23
CA GLY A 76 -25.19 18.23 -9.49
C GLY A 76 -25.62 16.84 -8.99
N GLU A 77 -26.91 16.52 -9.03
CA GLU A 77 -27.44 15.26 -8.46
C GLU A 77 -26.88 14.03 -9.18
N PHE A 78 -26.62 14.14 -10.50
CA PHE A 78 -26.02 13.06 -11.27
C PHE A 78 -24.61 12.69 -10.78
N ASP A 79 -23.77 13.70 -10.52
CA ASP A 79 -22.40 13.47 -10.04
C ASP A 79 -22.37 12.93 -8.61
N ILE A 80 -23.30 13.39 -7.76
CA ILE A 80 -23.50 12.86 -6.41
C ILE A 80 -23.85 11.37 -6.49
N TYR A 81 -24.85 10.99 -7.30
CA TYR A 81 -25.23 9.60 -7.52
C TYR A 81 -24.05 8.78 -8.05
N ARG A 82 -23.34 9.26 -9.07
CA ARG A 82 -22.17 8.57 -9.66
C ARG A 82 -21.09 8.29 -8.61
N GLY A 83 -20.80 9.26 -7.74
CA GLY A 83 -19.86 9.11 -6.63
C GLY A 83 -20.34 8.11 -5.59
N CYS A 84 -21.60 8.22 -5.16
CA CYS A 84 -22.22 7.29 -4.22
C CYS A 84 -22.25 5.86 -4.74
N ARG A 85 -22.63 5.67 -6.01
CA ARG A 85 -22.69 4.37 -6.68
C ARG A 85 -21.33 3.70 -6.74
N ARG A 86 -20.27 4.44 -7.11
CA ARG A 86 -18.90 3.90 -7.13
C ARG A 86 -18.45 3.43 -5.75
N ARG A 87 -18.72 4.24 -4.70
CA ARG A 87 -18.40 3.86 -3.31
C ARG A 87 -19.17 2.62 -2.86
N GLN A 88 -20.45 2.52 -3.22
CA GLN A 88 -21.27 1.35 -2.91
C GLN A 88 -20.74 0.09 -3.58
N LEU A 89 -20.42 0.12 -4.88
CA LEU A 89 -19.90 -1.03 -5.62
C LEU A 89 -18.57 -1.53 -5.03
N ILE A 90 -17.67 -0.61 -4.66
CA ILE A 90 -16.41 -0.98 -3.98
C ILE A 90 -16.71 -1.67 -2.63
N ARG A 91 -17.71 -1.18 -1.89
CA ARG A 91 -18.12 -1.76 -0.60
C ARG A 91 -18.66 -3.17 -0.78
N GLU A 92 -19.51 -3.38 -1.77
CA GLU A 92 -20.10 -4.69 -2.09
C GLU A 92 -19.03 -5.68 -2.59
N ALA A 93 -18.13 -5.25 -3.48
CA ALA A 93 -17.04 -6.07 -3.98
C ALA A 93 -16.08 -6.51 -2.86
N PHE A 94 -15.78 -5.63 -1.91
CA PHE A 94 -14.96 -5.98 -0.74
C PHE A 94 -15.65 -7.02 0.14
N LYS A 95 -16.92 -6.80 0.53
CA LYS A 95 -17.68 -7.75 1.37
C LYS A 95 -17.80 -9.13 0.72
N THR A 96 -18.09 -9.17 -0.59
CA THR A 96 -18.21 -10.43 -1.32
C THR A 96 -16.88 -11.15 -1.45
N ARG A 97 -15.77 -10.43 -1.59
CA ARG A 97 -14.42 -11.02 -1.60
C ARG A 97 -14.07 -11.64 -0.24
N GLU A 98 -14.26 -10.90 0.85
CA GLU A 98 -13.99 -11.40 2.21
C GLU A 98 -14.82 -12.66 2.50
N ALA A 99 -16.11 -12.65 2.16
CA ALA A 99 -16.97 -13.81 2.32
C ALA A 99 -16.49 -15.04 1.52
N LYS A 100 -15.98 -14.82 0.31
CA LYS A 100 -15.39 -15.89 -0.52
C LYS A 100 -14.08 -16.41 0.05
N GLU A 101 -13.20 -15.54 0.54
CA GLU A 101 -11.93 -15.95 1.16
C GLU A 101 -12.19 -16.82 2.39
N VAL A 102 -13.16 -16.45 3.24
CA VAL A 102 -13.58 -17.27 4.38
C VAL A 102 -14.18 -18.60 3.94
N LEU A 103 -15.06 -18.59 2.93
CA LEU A 103 -15.66 -19.83 2.39
C LEU A 103 -14.58 -20.80 1.85
N ILE A 104 -13.59 -20.27 1.13
CA ILE A 104 -12.46 -21.04 0.62
C ILE A 104 -11.71 -21.67 1.79
N ILE A 105 -11.35 -20.89 2.81
CA ILE A 105 -10.63 -21.40 4.00
C ILE A 105 -11.43 -22.49 4.72
N LEU A 106 -12.76 -22.40 4.78
CA LEU A 106 -13.61 -23.40 5.43
C LEU A 106 -13.83 -24.67 4.59
N MET A 107 -13.69 -24.59 3.27
CA MET A 107 -13.84 -25.75 2.37
C MET A 107 -12.56 -26.61 2.25
N TYR A 108 -11.41 -26.09 2.69
CA TYR A 108 -10.13 -26.79 2.75
C TYR A 108 -9.83 -27.25 4.18
#